data_AF-A0A6C0ISM6-F1
#
_entry.id   AF-A0A6C0ISM6-F1
#
_cell.length_a   1.000
_cell.length_b   1.000
_cell.length_c   1.000
_cell.angle_alpha   90.00
_cell.angle_beta   90.00
_cell.angle_gamma   90.00
#
_symmetry.space_group_name_H-M   'P 1'
#
loop_
_entity.id
_entity.type
_entity.pdbx_description
1 polymer ?
#
loop_
_entity_poly.entity_id
_entity_poly.type
_entity_poly.pdbx_seq_one_letter_code
_entity_poly.pdbx_strand_id
1 'polypeptide(L)'
;MSCDNTYTSKELDNIKHSIEIMNKQDQIEILKLLSKHLCKLNENKSGIFVNMSFLSNEILEQMKQYIEYTQEKATNLATMEYQKEEFKKSLLNEKEDKDNTIVSYSAIHS
;
A
#
# COMPACT_ATOMS: atom_id res chain seq x y z
N MET A 1 -28.32 16.50 -3.29
CA MET A 1 -26.95 15.93 -3.22
C MET A 1 -26.01 17.10 -3.42
N SER A 2 -25.40 17.58 -2.34
CA SER A 2 -24.55 18.75 -2.38
C SER A 2 -23.20 18.36 -2.99
N CYS A 3 -22.87 18.97 -4.10
CA CYS A 3 -21.58 18.83 -4.77
C CYS A 3 -20.54 19.71 -4.04
N ASP A 4 -20.33 19.47 -2.75
CA ASP A 4 -19.38 20.27 -1.97
C ASP A 4 -18.02 19.58 -2.03
N ASN A 5 -17.38 19.64 -3.20
CA ASN A 5 -15.97 19.37 -3.33
C ASN A 5 -15.22 20.64 -2.90
N THR A 6 -14.56 20.60 -1.75
CA THR A 6 -13.82 21.74 -1.19
C THR A 6 -12.33 21.66 -1.44
N TYR A 7 -11.88 20.63 -2.17
CA TYR A 7 -10.47 20.43 -2.47
C TYR A 7 -10.00 21.40 -3.55
N THR A 8 -8.83 21.98 -3.34
CA THR A 8 -8.15 22.79 -4.36
C THR A 8 -7.67 21.92 -5.51
N SER A 9 -7.49 22.51 -6.69
CA SER A 9 -6.91 21.80 -7.85
C SER A 9 -5.60 21.10 -7.50
N LYS A 10 -4.76 21.74 -6.68
CA LYS A 10 -3.47 21.20 -6.27
C LYS A 10 -3.62 19.94 -5.41
N GLU A 11 -4.61 19.91 -4.50
CA GLU A 11 -4.84 18.73 -3.68
C GLU A 11 -5.42 17.58 -4.50
N LEU A 12 -6.32 17.86 -5.45
CA LEU A 12 -6.84 16.87 -6.38
C LEU A 12 -5.73 16.29 -7.27
N ASP A 13 -4.82 17.13 -7.76
CA ASP A 13 -3.66 16.71 -8.54
C ASP A 13 -2.71 15.83 -7.73
N ASN A 14 -2.49 16.15 -6.45
CA ASN A 14 -1.67 15.31 -5.57
C ASN A 14 -2.29 13.93 -5.38
N ILE A 15 -3.60 13.86 -5.08
CA ILE A 15 -4.32 12.58 -4.91
C ILE A 15 -4.23 11.75 -6.19
N LYS A 16 -4.51 12.37 -7.34
CA LYS A 16 -4.40 11.75 -8.65
C LYS A 16 -2.99 11.18 -8.87
N HIS A 17 -1.95 11.99 -8.68
CA HIS A 17 -0.59 11.58 -8.91
C HIS A 17 -0.18 10.41 -8.00
N SER A 18 -0.58 10.45 -6.72
CA SER A 18 -0.35 9.34 -5.79
C SER A 18 -0.97 8.04 -6.30
N ILE A 19 -2.19 8.07 -6.86
CA ILE A 19 -2.86 6.88 -7.39
C ILE A 19 -2.16 6.36 -8.67
N GLU A 20 -1.72 7.25 -9.56
CA GLU A 20 -1.07 6.88 -10.82
C GLU A 20 0.25 6.13 -10.62
N ILE A 21 0.99 6.44 -9.54
CA ILE A 21 2.27 5.78 -9.21
C ILE A 21 2.10 4.49 -8.39
N MET A 22 0.90 4.19 -7.89
CA MET A 22 0.64 2.96 -7.14
C MET A 22 0.72 1.72 -8.04
N ASN A 23 0.92 0.56 -7.43
CA ASN A 23 0.88 -0.70 -8.17
C ASN A 23 -0.55 -1.02 -8.62
N LYS A 24 -0.67 -1.95 -9.58
CA LYS A 24 -1.95 -2.35 -10.17
C LYS A 24 -2.98 -2.83 -9.15
N GLN A 25 -2.57 -3.53 -8.08
CA GLN A 25 -3.50 -4.05 -7.07
C GLN A 25 -4.12 -2.91 -6.27
N ASP A 26 -3.30 -1.95 -5.85
CA ASP A 26 -3.77 -0.78 -5.12
C ASP A 26 -4.65 0.14 -5.98
N GLN A 27 -4.31 0.31 -7.26
CA GLN A 27 -5.18 1.01 -8.21
C GLN A 27 -6.54 0.32 -8.37
N ILE A 28 -6.58 -1.02 -8.35
CA ILE A 28 -7.84 -1.79 -8.38
C ILE A 28 -8.66 -1.57 -7.11
N GLU A 29 -8.04 -1.48 -5.92
CA GLU A 29 -8.76 -1.17 -4.68
C GLU A 29 -9.34 0.23 -4.67
N ILE A 30 -8.58 1.23 -5.14
CA ILE A 30 -9.11 2.59 -5.36
C ILE A 30 -10.28 2.56 -6.35
N LEU A 31 -10.18 1.78 -7.42
CA LEU A 31 -11.28 1.64 -8.38
C LEU A 31 -12.52 0.98 -7.76
N LYS A 32 -12.35 -0.01 -6.87
CA LYS A 32 -13.46 -0.63 -6.11
C LYS A 32 -14.10 0.35 -5.14
N LEU A 33 -13.31 1.25 -4.52
CA LEU A 33 -13.84 2.32 -3.70
C LEU A 33 -14.72 3.25 -4.55
N LEU A 34 -14.21 3.67 -5.71
CA LEU A 34 -14.95 4.52 -6.64
C LEU A 34 -16.23 3.85 -7.14
N SER A 35 -16.21 2.55 -7.47
CA SER A 35 -17.40 1.85 -8.00
C SER A 35 -18.53 1.69 -6.98
N LYS A 36 -18.23 1.71 -5.67
CA LYS A 36 -19.25 1.71 -4.61
C LYS A 36 -20.03 3.02 -4.54
N HIS A 37 -19.39 4.14 -4.91
CA HIS A 37 -19.97 5.48 -4.79
C HIS A 37 -20.40 6.07 -6.15
N LEU A 38 -19.79 5.65 -7.24
CA LEU A 38 -20.09 6.11 -8.60
C LEU A 38 -20.89 5.04 -9.35
N CYS A 39 -22.16 5.34 -9.61
CA CYS A 39 -23.09 4.40 -10.27
C CYS A 39 -22.74 4.08 -11.73
N LYS A 40 -21.86 4.85 -12.39
CA LYS A 40 -21.46 4.65 -13.80
C LYS A 40 -20.01 5.02 -14.03
N LEU A 41 -19.12 4.05 -13.92
CA LEU A 41 -17.76 4.14 -14.46
C LEU A 41 -17.82 3.76 -15.94
N ASN A 42 -17.32 4.64 -16.82
CA ASN A 42 -17.28 4.39 -18.25
C ASN A 42 -15.90 3.81 -18.60
N GLU A 43 -15.84 2.48 -18.74
CA GLU A 43 -14.65 1.77 -19.17
C GLU A 43 -14.59 1.76 -20.70
N ASN A 44 -13.50 2.28 -21.25
CA ASN A 44 -13.17 2.15 -22.67
C ASN A 44 -11.90 1.29 -22.84
N LYS A 45 -11.48 1.00 -24.08
CA LYS A 45 -10.28 0.19 -24.34
C LYS A 45 -8.98 0.76 -23.73
N SER A 46 -8.97 2.02 -23.31
CA SER A 46 -7.84 2.72 -22.69
C SER A 46 -7.96 2.81 -21.16
N GLY A 47 -8.99 2.20 -20.56
CA GLY A 47 -9.21 2.19 -19.11
C GLY A 47 -10.43 3.02 -18.67
N ILE A 48 -10.40 3.46 -17.42
CA ILE A 48 -11.48 4.21 -16.77
C ILE A 48 -11.01 5.62 -16.51
N PHE A 49 -11.72 6.60 -17.07
CA PHE A 49 -11.44 8.01 -16.84
C PHE A 49 -12.33 8.55 -15.71
N VAL A 50 -11.71 9.16 -14.70
CA VAL A 50 -12.40 9.70 -13.53
C VAL A 50 -12.10 11.20 -13.43
N ASN A 51 -13.16 12.01 -13.39
CA ASN A 51 -13.02 13.44 -13.13
C ASN A 51 -13.06 13.68 -11.61
N MET A 52 -11.90 14.00 -11.03
CA MET A 52 -11.72 14.20 -9.58
C MET A 52 -12.55 15.36 -9.03
N SER A 53 -12.82 16.40 -9.84
CA SER A 53 -13.62 17.57 -9.43
C SER A 53 -15.11 17.24 -9.23
N PHE A 54 -15.58 16.12 -9.76
CA PHE A 54 -16.97 15.65 -9.57
C PHE A 54 -17.11 14.63 -8.44
N LEU A 55 -16.01 14.30 -7.76
CA LEU A 55 -16.04 13.45 -6.57
C LEU A 55 -16.43 14.29 -5.35
N SER A 56 -17.21 13.69 -4.45
CA SER A 56 -17.51 14.31 -3.17
C SER A 56 -16.29 14.26 -2.24
N ASN A 57 -16.25 15.19 -1.28
CA ASN A 57 -15.23 15.18 -0.23
C ASN A 57 -15.12 13.83 0.49
N GLU A 58 -16.24 13.14 0.72
CA GLU A 58 -16.26 11.82 1.37
C GLU A 58 -15.46 10.77 0.58
N ILE A 59 -15.60 10.74 -0.74
CA ILE A 59 -14.87 9.81 -1.60
C ILE A 59 -13.38 10.16 -1.59
N LEU A 60 -13.06 11.44 -1.75
CA LEU A 60 -11.68 11.93 -1.74
C LEU A 60 -10.97 11.62 -0.42
N GLU A 61 -11.69 11.75 0.70
CA GLU A 61 -11.16 11.43 2.03
C GLU A 61 -10.88 9.94 2.18
N GLN A 62 -11.80 9.07 1.76
CA GLN A 62 -11.57 7.62 1.76
C GLN A 62 -10.38 7.22 0.86
N MET A 63 -10.22 7.88 -0.29
CA MET A 63 -9.06 7.66 -1.17
C MET A 63 -7.76 8.05 -0.48
N LYS A 64 -7.71 9.20 0.20
CA LYS A 64 -6.54 9.63 0.97
C LYS A 64 -6.20 8.67 2.09
N GLN A 65 -7.19 8.22 2.85
CA GLN A 65 -6.99 7.23 3.91
C GLN A 65 -6.40 5.92 3.37
N TYR A 66 -6.85 5.47 2.19
CA TYR A 66 -6.27 4.30 1.55
C TYR A 66 -4.81 4.54 1.12
N ILE A 67 -4.52 5.71 0.53
CA ILE A 67 -3.15 6.08 0.14
C ILE A 67 -2.23 6.07 1.38
N GLU A 68 -2.64 6.71 2.47
CA GLU A 68 -1.88 6.74 3.73
C GLU A 68 -1.66 5.33 4.29
N TYR A 69 -2.70 4.49 4.31
CA TYR A 69 -2.59 3.10 4.72
C TYR A 69 -1.57 2.30 3.89
N THR A 70 -1.53 2.48 2.58
CA THR A 70 -0.55 1.78 1.73
C THR A 70 0.89 2.23 2.01
N GLN A 71 1.10 3.51 2.31
CA GLN A 71 2.39 4.04 2.70
C GLN A 71 2.85 3.49 4.05
N GLU A 72 1.96 3.49 5.05
CA GLU A 72 2.25 2.93 6.37
C GLU A 72 2.58 1.43 6.27
N LYS A 73 1.81 0.67 5.48
CA LYS A 73 2.07 -0.76 5.24
C LYS A 73 3.47 -0.99 4.66
N ALA A 74 3.92 -0.15 3.73
CA ALA A 74 5.26 -0.24 3.16
C ALA A 74 6.35 0.04 4.21
N THR A 75 6.18 1.08 5.04
CA THR A 75 7.10 1.41 6.12
C THR A 75 7.17 0.32 7.19
N ASN A 76 6.04 -0.25 7.57
CA ASN A 76 5.96 -1.33 8.55
C ASN A 76 6.65 -2.58 8.02
N LEU A 77 6.45 -2.93 6.74
CA LEU A 77 7.14 -4.06 6.12
C LEU A 77 8.66 -3.86 6.11
N ALA A 78 9.14 -2.70 5.69
CA ALA A 78 10.58 -2.38 5.69
C ALA A 78 11.19 -2.46 7.09
N THR A 79 10.44 -2.01 8.11
CA THR A 79 10.86 -2.09 9.52
C THR A 79 10.95 -3.54 9.99
N MET A 80 9.97 -4.38 9.65
CA MET A 80 9.99 -5.81 9.98
C MET A 80 11.16 -6.54 9.30
N GLU A 81 11.44 -6.22 8.03
CA GLU A 81 12.57 -6.78 7.30
C GLU A 81 13.90 -6.40 7.96
N TYR A 82 14.07 -5.12 8.31
CA TYR A 82 15.24 -4.64 9.04
C TYR A 82 15.42 -5.35 10.40
N GLN A 83 14.36 -5.46 11.19
CA GLN A 83 14.42 -6.17 12.48
C GLN A 83 14.79 -7.65 12.33
N LYS A 84 14.26 -8.31 11.29
CA LYS A 84 14.59 -9.71 10.97
C LYS A 84 16.06 -9.87 10.59
N GLU A 85 16.61 -8.93 9.82
CA GLU A 85 18.03 -8.93 9.46
C GLU A 85 18.93 -8.72 10.66
N GLU A 86 18.62 -7.74 11.52
CA GLU A 86 19.40 -7.47 12.74
C GLU A 86 19.39 -8.66 13.70
N PHE A 87 18.23 -9.30 13.89
CA PHE A 87 18.14 -10.53 14.70
C PHE A 87 18.97 -11.68 14.11
N LYS A 88 18.98 -11.84 12.79
CA LYS A 88 19.80 -12.86 12.13
C LYS A 88 21.30 -12.58 12.33
N LYS A 89 21.72 -11.32 12.22
CA LYS A 89 23.11 -10.91 12.47
C LYS A 89 23.51 -11.16 13.92
N SER A 90 22.68 -10.79 14.89
CA SER A 90 22.99 -11.01 16.31
C SER A 90 23.15 -12.49 16.64
N LEU A 91 22.28 -13.36 16.10
CA LEU A 91 22.38 -14.81 16.29
C LEU A 91 23.60 -15.46 15.62
N LEU A 92 24.11 -14.89 14.53
CA LEU A 92 25.32 -15.39 13.86
C LEU A 92 26.57 -14.91 14.58
N ASN A 93 26.60 -13.65 15.01
CA ASN A 93 27.72 -13.09 15.77
C ASN A 93 27.89 -13.78 17.14
N GLU A 94 26.79 -14.20 17.79
CA GLU A 94 26.85 -15.01 19.03
C GLU A 94 27.41 -16.43 18.82
N LYS A 95 27.39 -16.95 17.57
CA LYS A 95 27.89 -18.28 17.23
C LYS A 95 29.37 -18.30 16.85
N GLU A 96 29.92 -17.17 16.39
CA GLU A 96 31.36 -17.06 16.09
C GLU A 96 32.23 -17.09 17.36
N ASP A 97 31.69 -16.69 18.52
CA ASP A 97 32.36 -16.83 19.83
C ASP A 97 32.23 -18.23 20.46
N LYS A 98 31.46 -19.14 19.83
CA LYS A 98 31.19 -20.50 20.35
C LYS A 98 31.30 -21.57 19.26
N ASP A 99 32.26 -21.45 18.35
CA ASP A 99 32.52 -22.48 17.36
C ASP A 99 33.28 -23.67 17.98
N ASN A 100 32.56 -24.45 18.78
CA ASN A 100 32.78 -25.90 18.85
C ASN A 100 31.46 -26.61 19.17
N THR A 101 30.42 -26.48 18.34
CA THR A 101 29.42 -27.55 18.18
C THR A 101 28.72 -27.42 16.82
N ILE A 102 29.15 -28.24 15.87
CA ILE A 102 28.42 -28.49 14.62
C ILE A 102 27.08 -29.14 15.00
N VAL A 103 25.98 -28.38 14.92
CA VAL A 103 24.63 -28.95 14.99
C VAL A 103 24.14 -29.18 13.56
N SER A 104 24.37 -30.39 13.07
CA SER A 104 23.71 -30.94 11.89
C SER A 104 22.22 -31.11 12.19
N TYR A 105 21.38 -30.30 11.55
CA TYR A 105 19.94 -30.55 11.50
C TYR A 105 19.68 -31.66 10.49
N SER A 106 19.66 -32.90 10.97
CA SER A 106 18.99 -33.98 10.26
C SER A 106 17.49 -33.77 10.41
N ALA A 107 16.80 -33.64 9.28
CA ALA A 107 15.35 -33.63 9.24
C ALA A 107 14.84 -34.93 9.85
N ILE A 108 14.27 -34.84 11.06
CA ILE A 108 13.60 -35.97 11.71
C ILE A 108 12.27 -36.16 10.99
N HIS A 109 12.20 -37.26 10.24
CA HIS A 109 11.00 -37.82 9.66
C HIS A 109 10.16 -38.45 10.77
N SER A 110 8.86 -38.18 10.78
CA SER A 110 7.82 -39.10 11.25
C SER A 110 6.50 -38.74 10.61
#